data_AF-A0A1A8SM15-F1
#
_entry.id   AF-A0A1A8SM15-F1
#
_cell.length_a   1.000
_cell.length_b   1.000
_cell.length_c   1.000
_cell.angle_alpha   90.00
_cell.angle_beta   90.00
_cell.angle_gamma   90.00
#
_symmetry.space_group_name_H-M   'P 1'
#
loop_
_entity.id
_entity.type
_entity.pdbx_description
1 polymer ?
#
loop_
_entity_poly.entity_id
_entity_poly.type
_entity_poly.pdbx_seq_one_letter_code
_entity_poly.pdbx_strand_id
1 'polypeptide(L)'
;MTLCFWRPESECWFCENSCLHNEDSLEKQKVFKFRGDLAVRQGNYQKALEAYSSCLQLISDNNLTIRRDVLEGMARCCTKLGQRNEALDLASSLSKEASNTCHMTSLLLLKVSIYHHFGLVRPKMSCLQQLCTLLPFNPWYWFSLGQMCLQLLDSNTATEPSEPVVGETEENQEELSEEQIWLQACISLIRTRLLLRSLQQQQSSFVLQRSQKVLQVTEEALQRLNPAEPTLQTLSEVMSEDLIPEKMREDYQDGESLASVCLQNFRERWWDKVLLTGVLRDPSATGGVLVLQT
;
A
#
# COMPACT_ATOMS: atom_id res chain seq x y z
N MET A 1 22.39 13.72 -7.46
CA MET A 1 21.05 14.01 -8.03
C MET A 1 21.29 14.74 -9.35
N THR A 2 21.56 13.96 -10.40
CA THR A 2 21.99 14.50 -11.69
C THR A 2 20.75 14.96 -12.44
N LEU A 3 20.75 16.23 -12.85
CA LEU A 3 19.82 16.81 -13.79
C LEU A 3 19.74 15.93 -15.04
N CYS A 4 18.71 15.09 -15.15
CA CYS A 4 18.28 14.58 -16.44
C CYS A 4 17.60 15.74 -17.16
N PHE A 5 18.44 16.53 -17.83
CA PHE A 5 18.05 17.52 -18.82
C PHE A 5 16.95 16.95 -19.71
N TRP A 6 15.89 17.74 -19.87
CA TRP A 6 14.92 17.62 -20.95
C TRP A 6 15.66 17.46 -22.28
N ARG A 7 15.75 16.23 -22.80
CA ARG A 7 15.96 16.06 -24.25
C ARG A 7 14.64 16.38 -24.94
N PRO A 8 14.63 17.23 -25.98
CA PRO A 8 13.47 17.39 -26.85
C PRO A 8 13.00 16.03 -27.39
N GLU A 9 11.68 15.86 -27.61
CA GLU A 9 11.10 14.63 -28.18
C GLU A 9 11.82 14.15 -29.45
N SER A 10 12.34 15.09 -30.23
CA SER A 10 13.06 14.86 -31.48
C SER A 10 14.47 14.28 -31.33
N GLU A 11 14.99 14.09 -30.11
CA GLU A 11 16.35 13.58 -29.86
C GLU A 11 16.41 12.19 -29.21
N CYS A 12 15.25 11.57 -28.95
CA CYS A 12 15.17 10.20 -28.46
C CYS A 12 15.13 9.22 -29.64
N TRP A 13 16.10 8.30 -29.71
CA TRP A 13 16.22 7.34 -30.82
C TRP A 13 14.91 6.60 -31.13
N PHE A 14 14.14 6.24 -30.10
CA PHE A 14 12.89 5.50 -30.24
C PHE A 14 11.70 6.34 -30.78
N CYS A 15 11.85 7.65 -30.94
CA CYS A 15 10.78 8.51 -31.49
C CYS A 15 10.74 8.47 -33.03
N GLU A 16 11.81 8.04 -33.69
CA GLU A 16 11.84 7.92 -35.15
C GLU A 16 11.02 6.72 -35.64
N ASN A 17 10.26 6.89 -36.71
CA ASN A 17 9.48 5.80 -37.31
C ASN A 17 10.36 4.76 -38.03
N SER A 18 11.57 5.16 -38.43
CA SER A 18 12.62 4.28 -38.97
C SER A 18 12.88 3.06 -38.07
N CYS A 19 12.79 3.23 -36.75
CA CYS A 19 13.01 2.15 -35.78
C CYS A 19 11.97 1.02 -35.85
N LEU A 20 10.77 1.27 -36.39
CA LEU A 20 9.74 0.25 -36.57
C LEU A 20 9.89 -0.55 -37.88
N HIS A 21 10.73 -0.08 -38.80
CA HIS A 21 11.04 -0.78 -40.06
C HIS A 21 12.11 -1.85 -39.92
N ASN A 22 12.76 -1.96 -38.76
CA ASN A 22 13.64 -3.09 -38.44
C ASN A 22 12.83 -4.40 -38.48
N GLU A 23 13.41 -5.53 -38.86
CA GLU A 23 12.72 -6.84 -38.77
C GLU A 23 12.83 -7.46 -37.36
N ASP A 24 13.73 -6.94 -36.52
CA ASP A 24 13.93 -7.44 -35.16
C ASP A 24 12.76 -7.09 -34.22
N SER A 25 12.01 -8.12 -33.85
CA SER A 25 10.90 -8.05 -32.89
C SER A 25 11.32 -7.51 -31.52
N LEU A 26 12.53 -7.85 -31.06
CA LEU A 26 13.04 -7.40 -29.77
C LEU A 26 13.33 -5.89 -29.76
N GLU A 27 13.87 -5.36 -30.86
CA GLU A 27 14.09 -3.91 -30.99
C GLU A 27 12.77 -3.15 -31.08
N LYS A 28 11.79 -3.67 -31.83
CA LYS A 28 10.43 -3.09 -31.84
C LYS A 28 9.78 -3.07 -30.48
N GLN A 29 9.89 -4.17 -29.72
CA GLN A 29 9.39 -4.26 -28.35
C GLN A 29 9.97 -3.14 -27.48
N LYS A 30 11.30 -2.93 -27.52
CA LYS A 30 11.95 -1.85 -26.77
C LYS A 30 11.43 -0.49 -27.19
N VAL A 31 11.31 -0.22 -28.50
CA VAL A 31 10.78 1.04 -29.03
C VAL A 31 9.40 1.33 -28.47
N PHE A 32 8.47 0.38 -28.55
CA PHE A 32 7.11 0.55 -28.03
C PHE A 32 7.09 0.76 -26.51
N LYS A 33 7.91 0.02 -25.76
CA LYS A 33 8.08 0.19 -24.32
C LYS A 33 8.51 1.62 -23.97
N PHE A 34 9.55 2.13 -24.62
CA PHE A 34 10.05 3.50 -24.37
C PHE A 34 9.07 4.58 -24.82
N ARG A 35 8.36 4.37 -25.93
CA ARG A 35 7.28 5.27 -26.37
C ARG A 35 6.14 5.34 -25.35
N GLY A 36 5.76 4.19 -24.78
CA GLY A 36 4.79 4.11 -23.68
C GLY A 36 5.26 4.92 -22.47
N ASP A 37 6.48 4.66 -21.98
CA ASP A 37 7.05 5.37 -20.83
C ASP A 37 7.12 6.89 -21.05
N LEU A 38 7.49 7.33 -22.26
CA LEU A 38 7.51 8.75 -22.63
C LEU A 38 6.09 9.34 -22.61
N ALA A 39 5.11 8.66 -23.20
CA ALA A 39 3.73 9.11 -23.22
C ALA A 39 3.14 9.21 -21.79
N VAL A 40 3.47 8.30 -20.88
CA VAL A 40 3.11 8.39 -19.46
C VAL A 40 3.68 9.66 -18.83
N ARG A 41 4.95 9.97 -19.07
CA ARG A 41 5.59 11.19 -18.55
C ARG A 41 4.95 12.47 -19.06
N GLN A 42 4.39 12.43 -20.26
CA GLN A 42 3.67 13.55 -20.89
C GLN A 42 2.20 13.64 -20.44
N GLY A 43 1.71 12.68 -19.66
CA GLY A 43 0.30 12.60 -19.26
C GLY A 43 -0.63 12.12 -20.36
N ASN A 44 -0.12 11.66 -21.50
CA ASN A 44 -0.94 11.09 -22.57
C ASN A 44 -1.13 9.58 -22.36
N TYR A 45 -2.03 9.25 -21.42
CA TYR A 45 -2.25 7.87 -20.97
C TYR A 45 -2.87 6.97 -22.05
N GLN A 46 -3.68 7.53 -22.95
CA GLN A 46 -4.26 6.78 -24.07
C GLN A 46 -3.17 6.33 -25.05
N LYS A 47 -2.29 7.25 -25.47
CA LYS A 47 -1.14 6.93 -26.31
C LYS A 47 -0.17 5.96 -25.63
N ALA A 48 -0.02 6.07 -24.31
CA ALA A 48 0.79 5.14 -23.54
C ALA A 48 0.20 3.71 -23.58
N LEU A 49 -1.11 3.55 -23.39
CA LEU A 49 -1.79 2.25 -23.48
C LEU A 49 -1.65 1.62 -24.86
N GLU A 50 -1.80 2.38 -25.93
CA GLU A 50 -1.61 1.89 -27.30
C GLU A 50 -0.19 1.37 -27.50
N ALA A 51 0.82 2.14 -27.09
CA ALA A 51 2.22 1.74 -27.18
C ALA A 51 2.53 0.51 -26.33
N TYR A 52 2.04 0.45 -25.09
CA TYR A 52 2.21 -0.73 -24.23
C TYR A 52 1.49 -1.96 -24.79
N SER A 53 0.32 -1.80 -25.40
CA SER A 53 -0.41 -2.90 -26.05
C SER A 53 0.38 -3.46 -27.23
N SER A 54 0.95 -2.59 -28.08
CA SER A 54 1.86 -3.01 -29.14
C SER A 54 3.13 -3.68 -28.61
N CYS A 55 3.69 -3.19 -27.50
CA CYS A 55 4.80 -3.84 -26.82
C CYS A 55 4.44 -5.25 -26.34
N LEU A 56 3.29 -5.39 -25.67
CA LEU A 56 2.83 -6.64 -25.08
C LEU A 56 2.67 -7.76 -26.12
N GLN A 57 2.21 -7.44 -27.33
CA GLN A 57 2.10 -8.39 -28.45
C GLN A 57 3.46 -8.93 -28.94
N LEU A 58 4.55 -8.21 -28.66
CA LEU A 58 5.91 -8.57 -29.06
C LEU A 58 6.71 -9.22 -27.91
N ILE A 59 6.11 -9.35 -26.72
CA ILE A 59 6.75 -10.00 -25.56
C ILE A 59 6.58 -11.51 -25.68
N SER A 60 7.70 -12.24 -25.63
CA SER A 60 7.66 -13.70 -25.52
C SER A 60 7.17 -14.12 -24.13
N ASP A 61 6.46 -15.25 -24.06
CA ASP A 61 5.88 -15.76 -22.81
C ASP A 61 6.91 -15.99 -21.68
N ASN A 62 8.18 -16.20 -22.05
CA ASN A 62 9.27 -16.41 -21.10
C ASN A 62 9.85 -15.11 -20.51
N ASN A 63 9.56 -13.94 -21.09
CA ASN A 63 10.10 -12.66 -20.63
C ASN A 63 9.17 -11.99 -19.61
N LEU A 64 9.05 -12.63 -18.44
CA LEU A 64 8.17 -12.21 -17.36
C LEU A 64 8.52 -10.82 -16.82
N THR A 65 9.80 -10.45 -16.81
CA THR A 65 10.23 -9.15 -16.28
C THR A 65 9.65 -7.98 -17.08
N ILE A 66 9.81 -7.99 -18.41
CA ILE A 66 9.28 -6.92 -19.26
C ILE A 66 7.75 -6.99 -19.30
N ARG A 67 7.18 -8.20 -19.34
CA ARG A 67 5.73 -8.40 -19.28
C ARG A 67 5.11 -7.72 -18.06
N ARG A 68 5.68 -7.94 -16.88
CA ARG A 68 5.21 -7.35 -15.63
C ARG A 68 5.32 -5.82 -15.63
N ASP A 69 6.45 -5.27 -16.09
CA ASP A 69 6.67 -3.82 -16.21
C ASP A 69 5.61 -3.16 -17.12
N VAL A 70 5.36 -3.76 -18.29
CA VAL A 70 4.36 -3.27 -19.25
C VAL A 70 2.94 -3.37 -18.69
N LEU A 71 2.55 -4.50 -18.10
CA LEU A 71 1.22 -4.68 -17.51
C LEU A 71 0.98 -3.71 -16.33
N GLU A 72 2.00 -3.45 -15.51
CA GLU A 72 1.93 -2.44 -14.44
C GLU A 72 1.77 -1.03 -15.02
N GLY A 73 2.54 -0.69 -16.06
CA GLY A 73 2.41 0.56 -16.81
C GLY A 73 1.00 0.75 -17.38
N MET A 74 0.43 -0.30 -17.97
CA MET A 74 -0.94 -0.31 -18.47
C MET A 74 -1.95 -0.07 -17.35
N ALA A 75 -1.85 -0.80 -16.23
CA ALA A 75 -2.78 -0.65 -15.10
C ALA A 75 -2.75 0.79 -14.53
N ARG A 76 -1.56 1.41 -14.45
CA ARG A 76 -1.40 2.81 -14.05
C ARG A 76 -2.06 3.76 -15.05
N CYS A 77 -1.98 3.49 -16.35
CA CYS A 77 -2.65 4.30 -17.38
C CYS A 77 -4.18 4.16 -17.31
N CYS A 78 -4.70 2.92 -17.24
CA CYS A 78 -6.15 2.67 -17.06
C CYS A 78 -6.68 3.39 -15.82
N THR A 79 -5.92 3.38 -14.72
CA THR A 79 -6.26 4.14 -13.51
C THR A 79 -6.43 5.63 -13.83
N LYS A 80 -5.46 6.25 -14.51
CA LYS A 80 -5.50 7.68 -14.85
C LYS A 80 -6.58 8.05 -15.87
N LEU A 81 -7.03 7.10 -16.67
CA LEU A 81 -8.14 7.27 -17.61
C LEU A 81 -9.51 7.00 -16.98
N GLY A 82 -9.58 6.64 -15.70
CA GLY A 82 -10.84 6.30 -15.01
C GLY A 82 -11.37 4.89 -15.34
N GLN A 83 -10.59 4.08 -16.05
CA GLN A 83 -10.94 2.71 -16.44
C GLN A 83 -10.69 1.73 -15.27
N ARG A 84 -11.59 1.77 -14.27
CA ARG A 84 -11.47 0.99 -13.03
C ARG A 84 -11.33 -0.52 -13.26
N ASN A 85 -12.23 -1.10 -14.05
CA ASN A 85 -12.28 -2.56 -14.22
C ASN A 85 -11.02 -3.09 -14.93
N GLU A 86 -10.61 -2.43 -16.01
CA GLU A 86 -9.40 -2.80 -16.75
C GLU A 86 -8.14 -2.72 -15.88
N ALA A 87 -8.01 -1.67 -15.04
CA ALA A 87 -6.90 -1.55 -14.10
C ALA A 87 -6.84 -2.73 -13.10
N LEU A 88 -8.01 -3.17 -12.61
CA LEU A 88 -8.12 -4.30 -11.68
C LEU A 88 -7.91 -5.66 -12.35
N ASP A 89 -8.33 -5.83 -13.61
CA ASP A 89 -8.08 -7.04 -14.39
C ASP A 89 -6.59 -7.22 -14.68
N LEU A 90 -5.88 -6.14 -15.01
CA LEU A 90 -4.44 -6.13 -15.19
C LEU A 90 -3.71 -6.46 -13.88
N ALA A 91 -4.12 -5.85 -12.76
CA ALA A 91 -3.57 -6.18 -11.43
C ALA A 91 -3.83 -7.64 -11.04
N SER A 92 -5.00 -8.19 -11.38
CA SER A 92 -5.33 -9.60 -11.12
C SER A 92 -4.48 -10.55 -11.97
N SER A 93 -4.15 -10.17 -13.20
CA SER A 93 -3.23 -10.92 -14.06
C SER A 93 -1.81 -10.94 -13.48
N LEU A 94 -1.30 -9.80 -13.01
CA LEU A 94 0.01 -9.68 -12.35
C LEU A 94 0.11 -10.53 -11.06
N SER A 95 -1.01 -10.76 -10.37
CA SER A 95 -1.07 -11.60 -9.17
C SER A 95 -0.73 -13.05 -9.43
N LYS A 96 -1.12 -13.59 -10.60
CA LYS A 96 -0.85 -14.98 -10.98
C LYS A 96 0.62 -15.22 -11.28
N GLU A 97 1.36 -14.16 -11.63
CA GLU A 97 2.77 -14.19 -11.99
C GLU A 97 3.71 -13.80 -10.83
N ALA A 98 3.17 -13.52 -9.63
CA ALA A 98 3.98 -13.15 -8.47
C ALA A 98 4.64 -14.39 -7.83
N SER A 99 5.97 -14.37 -7.70
CA SER A 99 6.75 -15.53 -7.22
C SER A 99 7.61 -15.22 -6.00
N ASN A 100 7.86 -13.94 -5.73
CA ASN A 100 8.67 -13.47 -4.60
C ASN A 100 8.02 -12.27 -3.90
N THR A 101 8.55 -11.88 -2.75
CA THR A 101 8.05 -10.76 -1.95
C THR A 101 8.12 -9.43 -2.69
N CYS A 102 9.14 -9.20 -3.53
CA CYS A 102 9.26 -7.99 -4.36
C CYS A 102 8.10 -7.85 -5.36
N HIS A 103 7.76 -8.94 -6.05
CA HIS A 103 6.65 -9.00 -7.00
C HIS A 103 5.31 -8.72 -6.31
N MET A 104 5.10 -9.32 -5.13
CA MET A 104 3.89 -9.13 -4.35
C MET A 104 3.80 -7.71 -3.78
N THR A 105 4.90 -7.16 -3.28
CA THR A 105 4.97 -5.78 -2.77
C THR A 105 4.60 -4.78 -3.86
N SER A 106 5.19 -4.92 -5.05
CA SER A 106 4.91 -4.05 -6.20
C SER A 106 3.43 -4.11 -6.60
N LEU A 107 2.85 -5.31 -6.64
CA LEU A 107 1.43 -5.52 -6.94
C LEU A 107 0.51 -4.89 -5.89
N LEU A 108 0.80 -5.07 -4.60
CA LEU A 108 0.01 -4.49 -3.52
C LEU A 108 0.06 -2.96 -3.55
N LEU A 109 1.23 -2.37 -3.84
CA LEU A 109 1.37 -0.93 -4.00
C LEU A 109 0.59 -0.40 -5.22
N LEU A 110 0.61 -1.13 -6.33
CA LEU A 110 -0.23 -0.82 -7.49
C LEU A 110 -1.72 -0.83 -7.11
N LYS A 111 -2.18 -1.87 -6.42
CA LYS A 111 -3.57 -1.97 -5.93
C LYS A 111 -3.92 -0.82 -4.98
N VAL A 112 -3.05 -0.46 -4.04
CA VAL A 112 -3.25 0.70 -3.15
C VAL A 112 -3.46 1.98 -3.96
N SER A 113 -2.67 2.19 -5.02
CA SER A 113 -2.80 3.35 -5.91
C SER A 113 -4.13 3.34 -6.68
N ILE A 114 -4.50 2.19 -7.26
CA ILE A 114 -5.78 2.01 -7.97
C ILE A 114 -6.95 2.31 -7.03
N TYR A 115 -7.01 1.63 -5.89
CA TYR A 115 -8.08 1.78 -4.93
C TYR A 115 -8.16 3.19 -4.35
N HIS A 116 -7.01 3.83 -4.11
CA HIS A 116 -7.00 5.23 -3.69
C HIS A 116 -7.60 6.16 -4.74
N HIS A 117 -7.26 5.98 -6.02
CA HIS A 117 -7.77 6.80 -7.11
C HIS A 117 -9.30 6.71 -7.24
N PHE A 118 -9.86 5.52 -7.05
CA PHE A 118 -11.30 5.25 -7.16
C PHE A 118 -12.06 5.34 -5.83
N GLY A 119 -11.43 5.84 -4.74
CA GLY A 119 -12.11 5.99 -3.44
C GLY A 119 -12.48 4.67 -2.74
N LEU A 120 -11.88 3.54 -3.13
CA LEU A 120 -12.18 2.21 -2.59
C LEU A 120 -11.45 1.97 -1.28
N VAL A 121 -12.09 2.37 -0.17
CA VAL A 121 -11.50 2.34 1.18
C VAL A 121 -11.13 0.92 1.62
N ARG A 122 -12.08 -0.02 1.73
CA ARG A 122 -11.78 -1.35 2.30
C ARG A 122 -10.70 -2.11 1.52
N PRO A 123 -10.74 -2.20 0.18
CA PRO A 123 -9.71 -2.92 -0.56
C PRO A 123 -8.33 -2.27 -0.42
N LYS A 124 -8.26 -0.93 -0.33
CA LYS A 124 -7.01 -0.20 -0.05
C LYS A 124 -6.46 -0.56 1.33
N MET A 125 -7.31 -0.55 2.36
CA MET A 125 -6.92 -0.90 3.73
C MET A 125 -6.41 -2.34 3.81
N SER A 126 -7.10 -3.29 3.18
CA SER A 126 -6.67 -4.69 3.10
C SER A 126 -5.31 -4.83 2.43
N CYS A 127 -5.03 -4.09 1.35
CA CYS A 127 -3.71 -4.13 0.71
C CYS A 127 -2.60 -3.57 1.61
N LEU A 128 -2.88 -2.50 2.37
CA LEU A 128 -1.92 -1.94 3.34
C LEU A 128 -1.67 -2.91 4.50
N GLN A 129 -2.69 -3.58 5.01
CA GLN A 129 -2.54 -4.65 6.02
C GLN A 129 -1.69 -5.81 5.47
N GLN A 130 -1.92 -6.23 4.22
CA GLN A 130 -1.11 -7.26 3.55
C GLN A 130 0.35 -6.81 3.39
N LEU A 131 0.61 -5.54 3.05
CA LEU A 131 1.97 -4.98 3.00
C LEU A 131 2.64 -5.01 4.39
N CYS A 132 1.90 -4.69 5.45
CA CYS A 132 2.40 -4.79 6.83
C CYS A 132 2.70 -6.25 7.21
N THR A 133 1.89 -7.21 6.78
CA THR A 133 2.16 -8.64 6.98
C THR A 133 3.39 -9.12 6.22
N LEU A 134 3.51 -8.73 4.94
CA LEU A 134 4.58 -9.16 4.04
C LEU A 134 5.93 -8.57 4.46
N LEU A 135 5.94 -7.32 4.90
CA LEU A 135 7.13 -6.56 5.26
C LEU A 135 6.97 -5.93 6.66
N PRO A 136 6.93 -6.76 7.73
CA PRO A 136 6.53 -6.35 9.08
C PRO A 136 7.47 -5.34 9.75
N PHE A 137 8.70 -5.22 9.24
CA PHE A 137 9.72 -4.31 9.73
C PHE A 137 9.86 -3.05 8.88
N ASN A 138 9.07 -2.90 7.81
CA ASN A 138 9.07 -1.70 6.99
C ASN A 138 8.16 -0.63 7.63
N PRO A 139 8.71 0.48 8.17
CA PRO A 139 7.91 1.49 8.89
C PRO A 139 6.93 2.24 7.98
N TRP A 140 7.19 2.31 6.68
CA TRP A 140 6.43 3.15 5.76
C TRP A 140 5.04 2.60 5.45
N TYR A 141 4.87 1.28 5.45
CA TYR A 141 3.54 0.67 5.24
C TYR A 141 2.65 0.82 6.47
N TRP A 142 3.22 0.66 7.67
CA TRP A 142 2.55 0.96 8.93
C TRP A 142 2.14 2.43 8.99
N PHE A 143 3.03 3.34 8.60
CA PHE A 143 2.71 4.77 8.55
C PHE A 143 1.57 5.04 7.57
N SER A 144 1.60 4.44 6.38
CA SER A 144 0.56 4.60 5.35
C SER A 144 -0.80 4.07 5.82
N LEU A 145 -0.82 2.93 6.54
CA LEU A 145 -2.03 2.38 7.16
C LEU A 145 -2.58 3.32 8.24
N GLY A 146 -1.71 3.86 9.10
CA GLY A 146 -2.09 4.85 10.11
C GLY A 146 -2.67 6.12 9.51
N GLN A 147 -2.01 6.71 8.52
CA GLN A 147 -2.50 7.89 7.80
C GLN A 147 -3.86 7.66 7.15
N MET A 148 -4.06 6.48 6.56
CA MET A 148 -5.36 6.13 6.00
C MET A 148 -6.46 6.08 7.07
N CYS A 149 -6.17 5.49 8.24
CA CYS A 149 -7.15 5.45 9.33
C CYS A 149 -7.48 6.85 9.84
N LEU A 150 -6.48 7.73 9.98
CA LEU A 150 -6.70 9.13 10.34
C LEU A 150 -7.61 9.86 9.35
N GLN A 151 -7.39 9.68 8.04
CA GLN A 151 -8.24 10.28 7.01
C GLN A 151 -9.71 9.81 7.12
N LEU A 152 -9.94 8.57 7.51
CA LEU A 152 -11.30 8.05 7.71
C LEU A 152 -11.97 8.65 8.94
N LEU A 153 -11.25 8.78 10.06
CA LEU A 153 -11.76 9.45 11.26
C LEU A 153 -12.11 10.93 10.96
N ASP A 154 -11.24 11.62 10.23
CA ASP A 154 -11.45 13.02 9.84
C ASP A 154 -12.66 13.17 8.88
N SER A 155 -12.91 12.18 8.01
CA SER A 155 -14.08 12.19 7.11
C SER A 155 -15.39 11.92 7.85
N ASN A 156 -15.39 11.03 8.84
CA ASN A 156 -16.57 10.73 9.64
C ASN A 156 -17.01 11.93 10.49
N THR A 157 -16.06 12.71 11.01
CA THR A 157 -16.36 13.93 11.79
C THR A 157 -16.89 15.10 10.97
N ALA A 158 -16.68 15.09 9.65
CA ALA A 158 -17.10 16.16 8.73
C ALA A 158 -18.51 15.99 8.17
N THR A 159 -19.21 14.89 8.51
CA THR A 159 -20.54 14.59 7.98
C THR A 159 -21.63 15.11 8.94
N GLU A 160 -22.14 16.32 8.69
CA GLU A 160 -23.46 16.76 9.18
C GLU A 160 -24.57 15.88 8.56
N PRO A 161 -25.72 15.65 9.22
CA PRO A 161 -26.74 14.73 8.74
C PRO A 161 -27.42 15.27 7.47
N SER A 162 -26.98 14.80 6.30
CA SER A 162 -27.67 14.98 5.02
C SER A 162 -28.64 13.83 4.75
N GLU A 163 -29.82 14.19 4.23
CA GLU A 163 -30.93 13.30 3.90
C GLU A 163 -30.54 12.11 2.99
N PRO A 164 -31.25 10.97 3.09
CA PRO A 164 -30.86 9.76 2.39
C PRO A 164 -31.08 9.90 0.88
N VAL A 165 -29.99 9.89 0.13
CA VAL A 165 -30.03 9.73 -1.33
C VAL A 165 -30.30 8.26 -1.62
N VAL A 166 -31.49 8.00 -2.16
CA VAL A 166 -31.95 6.69 -2.61
C VAL A 166 -31.15 6.28 -3.85
N GLY A 167 -30.48 5.14 -3.74
CA GLY A 167 -30.10 4.30 -4.87
C GLY A 167 -28.61 4.16 -5.07
N GLU A 168 -28.04 3.11 -4.49
CA GLU A 168 -27.14 2.18 -5.20
C GLU A 168 -26.94 0.92 -4.33
N THR A 169 -27.35 -0.19 -4.92
CA THR A 169 -27.29 -1.61 -4.51
C THR A 169 -26.48 -1.95 -3.25
N GLU A 170 -27.21 -2.40 -2.24
CA GLU A 170 -26.73 -3.01 -1.00
C GLU A 170 -25.91 -4.28 -1.28
N GLU A 171 -24.58 -4.17 -1.28
CA GLU A 171 -23.74 -5.25 -0.75
C GLU A 171 -23.59 -4.96 0.74
N ASN A 172 -24.09 -5.86 1.59
CA ASN A 172 -23.90 -5.83 3.05
C ASN A 172 -22.39 -5.76 3.37
N GLN A 173 -21.86 -4.55 3.49
CA GLN A 173 -20.49 -4.27 3.88
C GLN A 173 -20.52 -3.83 5.35
N GLU A 174 -20.24 -4.73 6.29
CA GLU A 174 -20.14 -4.43 7.74
C GLU A 174 -19.22 -3.23 7.99
N GLU A 175 -19.75 -2.02 8.13
CA GLU A 175 -18.99 -0.78 8.37
C GLU A 175 -18.03 -0.96 9.55
N LEU A 176 -16.75 -0.64 9.32
CA LEU A 176 -15.76 -0.64 10.40
C LEU A 176 -16.16 0.46 11.38
N SER A 177 -16.41 0.10 12.63
CA SER A 177 -16.76 1.08 13.67
C SER A 177 -15.65 2.12 13.83
N GLU A 178 -16.01 3.34 14.21
CA GLU A 178 -15.05 4.42 14.45
C GLU A 178 -13.99 4.01 15.49
N GLU A 179 -14.38 3.27 16.52
CA GLU A 179 -13.49 2.72 17.54
C GLU A 179 -12.46 1.74 16.96
N GLN A 180 -12.87 0.87 16.03
CA GLN A 180 -11.95 -0.03 15.32
C GLN A 180 -10.97 0.75 14.43
N ILE A 181 -11.45 1.78 13.73
CA ILE A 181 -10.59 2.64 12.90
C ILE A 181 -9.59 3.40 13.77
N TRP A 182 -10.04 3.94 14.91
CA TRP A 182 -9.19 4.59 15.91
C TRP A 182 -8.12 3.64 16.45
N LEU A 183 -8.51 2.43 16.84
CA LEU A 183 -7.56 1.44 17.34
C LEU A 183 -6.54 1.05 16.27
N GLN A 184 -7.00 0.88 15.02
CA GLN A 184 -6.12 0.56 13.90
C GLN A 184 -5.14 1.71 13.60
N ALA A 185 -5.57 2.97 13.74
CA ALA A 185 -4.70 4.14 13.65
C ALA A 185 -3.63 4.09 14.75
N CYS A 186 -4.03 3.87 16.01
CA CYS A 186 -3.14 3.79 17.17
C CYS A 186 -2.06 2.72 16.97
N ILE A 187 -2.43 1.46 16.68
CA ILE A 187 -1.45 0.37 16.56
C ILE A 187 -0.49 0.60 15.37
N SER A 188 -0.99 1.17 14.27
CA SER A 188 -0.19 1.43 13.07
C SER A 188 0.84 2.54 13.33
N LEU A 189 0.44 3.62 14.01
CA LEU A 189 1.31 4.73 14.35
C LEU A 189 2.31 4.36 15.45
N ILE A 190 1.89 3.60 16.48
CA ILE A 190 2.78 3.05 17.51
C ILE A 190 3.84 2.17 16.85
N ARG A 191 3.45 1.25 15.95
CA ARG A 191 4.38 0.37 15.24
C ARG A 191 5.35 1.16 14.36
N THR A 192 4.86 2.19 13.66
CA THR A 192 5.70 3.12 12.89
C THR A 192 6.77 3.76 13.78
N ARG A 193 6.37 4.32 14.92
CA ARG A 193 7.25 4.96 15.89
C ARG A 193 8.33 4.01 16.41
N LEU A 194 7.94 2.80 16.82
CA LEU A 194 8.84 1.78 17.32
C LEU A 194 9.89 1.39 16.27
N LEU A 195 9.46 1.10 15.04
CA LEU A 195 10.35 0.73 13.94
C LEU A 195 11.34 1.85 13.58
N LEU A 196 10.86 3.09 13.44
CA LEU A 196 11.73 4.22 13.08
C LEU A 196 12.76 4.52 14.17
N ARG A 197 12.40 4.41 15.46
CA ARG A 197 13.34 4.57 16.57
C ARG A 197 14.39 3.45 16.61
N SER A 198 13.97 2.19 16.42
CA SER A 198 14.88 1.04 16.41
C SER A 198 15.86 1.08 15.24
N LEU A 199 15.39 1.52 14.05
CA LEU A 199 16.22 1.61 12.85
C LEU A 199 17.11 2.86 12.82
N GLN A 200 16.87 3.84 13.69
CA GLN A 200 17.55 5.14 13.67
C GLN A 200 19.09 5.03 13.70
N GLN A 201 19.63 4.07 14.46
CA GLN A 201 21.08 3.86 14.59
C GLN A 201 21.74 3.26 13.33
N GLN A 202 20.95 2.68 12.43
CA GLN A 202 21.44 1.99 11.22
C GLN A 202 21.36 2.86 9.95
N GLN A 203 20.78 4.07 10.04
CA GLN A 203 20.46 4.89 8.86
C GLN A 203 21.54 5.89 8.47
N SER A 204 21.71 6.10 7.16
CA SER A 204 22.50 7.22 6.61
C SER A 204 21.85 8.57 6.90
N SER A 205 22.62 9.67 6.86
CA SER A 205 22.17 11.01 7.28
C SER A 205 20.93 11.54 6.54
N PHE A 206 20.78 11.25 5.25
CA PHE A 206 19.59 11.66 4.48
C PHE A 206 18.34 10.84 4.83
N VAL A 207 18.51 9.52 4.99
CA VAL A 207 17.42 8.62 5.39
C VAL A 207 16.96 8.97 6.82
N LEU A 208 17.90 9.35 7.68
CA LEU A 208 17.65 9.82 9.04
C LEU A 208 16.75 11.06 9.08
N GLN A 209 16.99 12.06 8.24
CA GLN A 209 16.15 13.28 8.20
C GLN A 209 14.69 12.96 7.83
N ARG A 210 14.49 12.09 6.84
CA ARG A 210 13.14 11.64 6.45
C ARG A 210 12.45 10.89 7.59
N SER A 211 13.17 9.97 8.24
CA SER A 211 12.67 9.22 9.40
C SER A 211 12.30 10.13 10.56
N GLN A 212 13.11 11.14 10.87
CA GLN A 212 12.82 12.14 11.91
C GLN A 212 11.55 12.94 11.62
N LYS A 213 11.36 13.38 10.37
CA LYS A 213 10.14 14.10 9.99
C LYS A 213 8.90 13.23 10.18
N VAL A 214 8.96 11.96 9.79
CA VAL A 214 7.82 11.04 9.95
C VAL A 214 7.59 10.65 11.41
N LEU A 215 8.65 10.53 12.21
CA LEU A 215 8.51 10.38 13.66
C LEU A 215 7.76 11.56 14.27
N GLN A 216 8.11 12.80 13.93
CA GLN A 216 7.39 13.97 14.43
C GLN A 216 5.90 13.93 14.07
N VAL A 217 5.58 13.70 12.79
CA VAL A 217 4.17 13.58 12.33
C VAL A 217 3.43 12.45 13.06
N THR A 218 4.12 11.34 13.34
CA THR A 218 3.55 10.20 14.07
C THR A 218 3.24 10.56 15.54
N GLU A 219 4.13 11.29 16.21
CA GLU A 219 3.90 11.75 17.59
C GLU A 219 2.75 12.75 17.66
N GLU A 220 2.69 13.72 16.75
CA GLU A 220 1.59 14.69 16.66
C GLU A 220 0.24 13.97 16.42
N ALA A 221 0.23 12.95 15.55
CA ALA A 221 -0.97 12.14 15.32
C ALA A 221 -1.39 11.33 16.55
N LEU A 222 -0.45 10.73 17.29
CA LEU A 222 -0.76 10.00 18.53
C LEU A 222 -1.26 10.93 19.63
N GLN A 223 -0.71 12.14 19.74
CA GLN A 223 -1.22 13.17 20.64
C GLN A 223 -2.66 13.56 20.30
N ARG A 224 -2.97 13.69 18.99
CA ARG A 224 -4.32 13.99 18.52
C ARG A 224 -5.31 12.85 18.81
N LEU A 225 -4.91 11.60 18.63
CA LEU A 225 -5.72 10.43 18.94
C LEU A 225 -5.96 10.25 20.45
N ASN A 226 -5.06 10.82 21.27
CA ASN A 226 -5.14 10.88 22.73
C ASN A 226 -5.49 9.53 23.42
N PRO A 227 -4.80 8.42 23.11
CA PRO A 227 -4.97 7.18 23.85
C PRO A 227 -4.55 7.39 25.32
N ALA A 228 -5.30 6.82 26.26
CA ALA A 228 -4.89 6.83 27.66
C ALA A 228 -3.50 6.18 27.81
N GLU A 229 -2.67 6.71 28.72
CA GLU A 229 -1.32 6.18 28.97
C GLU A 229 -1.27 4.64 29.16
N PRO A 230 -2.15 4.00 29.96
CA PRO A 230 -2.14 2.53 30.06
C PRO A 230 -2.45 1.85 28.72
N THR A 231 -3.35 2.41 27.91
CA THR A 231 -3.66 1.91 26.56
C THR A 231 -2.43 2.03 25.65
N LEU A 232 -1.77 3.19 25.64
CA LEU A 232 -0.55 3.41 24.84
C LEU A 232 0.57 2.43 25.23
N GLN A 233 0.74 2.18 26.53
CA GLN A 233 1.72 1.22 27.06
C GLN A 233 1.39 -0.21 26.60
N THR A 234 0.16 -0.68 26.84
CA THR A 234 -0.26 -2.04 26.45
C THR A 234 -0.16 -2.26 24.94
N LEU A 235 -0.59 -1.30 24.11
CA LEU A 235 -0.47 -1.40 22.66
C LEU A 235 1.00 -1.38 22.21
N SER A 236 1.87 -0.61 22.88
CA SER A 236 3.30 -0.60 22.58
C SER A 236 3.96 -1.94 22.89
N GLU A 237 3.56 -2.61 23.97
CA GLU A 237 4.05 -3.96 24.31
C GLU A 237 3.67 -4.96 23.22
N VAL A 238 2.38 -5.06 22.87
CA VAL A 238 1.90 -5.97 21.80
C VAL A 238 2.57 -5.66 20.46
N MET A 239 2.67 -4.39 20.09
CA MET A 239 3.28 -3.95 18.83
C MET A 239 4.81 -3.95 18.86
N SER A 240 5.47 -4.44 19.92
CA SER A 240 6.92 -4.59 19.99
C SER A 240 7.40 -6.04 20.15
N GLU A 241 6.48 -6.99 20.42
CA GLU A 241 6.78 -8.39 20.74
C GLU A 241 7.72 -9.08 19.73
N ASP A 242 7.55 -8.79 18.43
CA ASP A 242 8.33 -9.38 17.35
C ASP A 242 9.49 -8.50 16.83
N LEU A 243 9.73 -7.34 17.45
CA LEU A 243 10.80 -6.40 17.05
C LEU A 243 12.16 -6.82 17.63
N ILE A 244 12.76 -7.84 17.01
CA ILE A 244 14.08 -8.35 17.36
C ILE A 244 15.12 -7.72 16.42
N PRO A 245 16.12 -6.95 16.91
CA PRO A 245 17.07 -6.20 16.08
C PRO A 245 17.77 -7.03 14.98
N GLU A 246 18.10 -8.29 15.28
CA GLU A 246 18.75 -9.20 14.34
C GLU A 246 17.87 -9.51 13.12
N LYS A 247 16.55 -9.64 13.33
CA LYS A 247 15.57 -9.91 12.27
C LYS A 247 15.20 -8.66 11.46
N MET A 248 15.48 -7.48 12.00
CA MET A 248 15.13 -6.19 11.40
C MET A 248 16.17 -5.66 10.40
N ARG A 249 17.27 -6.37 10.16
CA ARG A 249 18.27 -5.97 9.17
C ARG A 249 17.73 -6.09 7.74
N GLU A 250 18.11 -5.14 6.88
CA GLU A 250 17.64 -5.03 5.49
C GLU A 250 17.94 -6.29 4.66
N ASP A 251 19.05 -6.99 4.95
CA ASP A 251 19.50 -8.20 4.25
C ASP A 251 18.48 -9.37 4.30
N TYR A 252 17.47 -9.29 5.18
CA TYR A 252 16.47 -10.34 5.38
C TYR A 252 15.06 -9.94 4.90
N GLN A 253 14.90 -8.83 4.18
CA GLN A 253 13.59 -8.21 3.99
C GLN A 253 13.09 -8.15 2.54
N ASP A 254 13.88 -8.53 1.53
CA ASP A 254 13.42 -8.46 0.14
C ASP A 254 13.89 -9.64 -0.71
N GLY A 255 13.06 -10.01 -1.69
CA GLY A 255 13.37 -11.06 -2.67
C GLY A 255 13.13 -12.50 -2.23
N GLU A 256 12.61 -12.76 -1.04
CA GLU A 256 12.27 -14.12 -0.60
C GLU A 256 11.19 -14.75 -1.49
N SER A 257 11.29 -16.06 -1.71
CA SER A 257 10.28 -16.82 -2.43
C SER A 257 8.96 -16.82 -1.66
N LEU A 258 7.84 -16.59 -2.31
CA LEU A 258 6.53 -16.64 -1.64
C LEU A 258 6.23 -18.02 -1.04
N ALA A 259 6.85 -19.09 -1.56
CA ALA A 259 6.71 -20.45 -1.02
C ALA A 259 7.41 -20.64 0.33
N SER A 260 8.42 -19.81 0.66
CA SER A 260 9.15 -19.89 1.93
C SER A 260 8.61 -18.93 3.00
N VAL A 261 7.78 -17.95 2.62
CA VAL A 261 7.24 -16.96 3.57
C VAL A 261 5.98 -17.52 4.25
N CYS A 262 6.07 -17.78 5.55
CA CYS A 262 4.90 -18.10 6.37
C CYS A 262 4.12 -16.80 6.66
N LEU A 263 3.14 -16.49 5.81
CA LEU A 263 2.28 -15.31 5.97
C LEU A 263 1.10 -15.64 6.89
N GLN A 264 1.27 -15.46 8.20
CA GLN A 264 0.11 -15.29 9.09
C GLN A 264 -0.63 -14.02 8.69
N ASN A 265 -1.96 -14.07 8.57
CA ASN A 265 -2.72 -12.88 8.19
C ASN A 265 -2.57 -11.77 9.26
N PHE A 266 -2.75 -10.51 8.85
CA PHE A 266 -2.61 -9.34 9.73
C PHE A 266 -3.43 -9.49 11.03
N ARG A 267 -4.60 -10.12 10.90
CA ARG A 267 -5.55 -10.30 11.99
C ARG A 267 -4.98 -11.19 13.10
N GLU A 268 -4.57 -12.40 12.74
CA GLU A 268 -3.98 -13.39 13.66
C GLU A 268 -2.71 -12.87 14.31
N ARG A 269 -1.85 -12.19 13.52
CA ARG A 269 -0.53 -11.78 13.99
C ARG A 269 -0.57 -10.62 14.97
N TRP A 270 -1.44 -9.62 14.73
CA TRP A 270 -1.48 -8.40 15.53
C TRP A 270 -2.89 -8.08 16.05
N TRP A 271 -3.90 -8.07 15.18
CA TRP A 271 -5.23 -7.57 15.55
C TRP A 271 -5.89 -8.34 16.68
N ASP A 272 -5.87 -9.68 16.62
CA ASP A 272 -6.52 -10.51 17.64
C ASP A 272 -5.83 -10.39 19.00
N LYS A 273 -4.49 -10.28 19.01
CA LYS A 273 -3.72 -9.96 20.23
C LYS A 273 -4.11 -8.61 20.81
N VAL A 274 -4.29 -7.60 19.95
CA VAL A 274 -4.73 -6.26 20.35
C VAL A 274 -6.15 -6.31 20.93
N LEU A 275 -7.09 -7.04 20.32
CA LEU A 275 -8.44 -7.18 20.85
C LEU A 275 -8.47 -7.86 22.23
N LEU A 276 -7.60 -8.85 22.45
CA LEU A 276 -7.47 -9.54 23.75
C LEU A 276 -7.00 -8.63 24.89
N THR A 277 -6.41 -7.46 24.59
CA THR A 277 -6.04 -6.48 25.61
C THR A 277 -7.26 -5.80 26.26
N GLY A 278 -8.45 -5.91 25.64
CA GLY A 278 -9.68 -5.31 26.15
C GLY A 278 -9.77 -3.79 25.98
N VAL A 279 -8.93 -3.19 25.13
CA VAL A 279 -8.96 -1.75 24.82
C VAL A 279 -10.30 -1.31 24.21
N LEU A 280 -10.90 -2.16 23.38
CA LEU A 280 -12.29 -2.03 22.92
C LEU A 280 -13.17 -2.90 23.80
N ARG A 281 -13.48 -2.48 25.03
CA ARG A 281 -14.44 -3.21 25.86
C ARG A 281 -15.85 -2.88 25.38
N ASP A 282 -16.56 -3.92 24.97
CA ASP A 282 -17.99 -3.92 24.66
C ASP A 282 -18.81 -3.29 25.81
N PRO A 283 -19.60 -2.22 25.56
CA PRO A 283 -20.46 -1.61 26.57
C PRO A 283 -21.53 -2.56 27.14
N SER A 284 -21.74 -3.75 26.56
CA SER A 284 -22.68 -4.75 27.08
C SER A 284 -22.14 -5.65 28.21
N ALA A 285 -20.85 -5.59 28.53
CA ALA A 285 -20.22 -6.47 29.53
C ALA A 285 -20.31 -5.98 31.00
N THR A 286 -21.11 -4.96 31.30
CA THR A 286 -21.39 -4.49 32.66
C THR A 286 -22.84 -4.77 33.09
N GLY A 287 -23.31 -5.99 32.87
CA GLY A 287 -24.62 -6.44 33.34
C GLY A 287 -24.53 -7.76 34.11
N GLY A 288 -24.16 -7.72 35.40
CA GLY A 288 -24.12 -8.96 36.18
C GLY A 288 -23.52 -8.85 37.59
N VAL A 289 -23.77 -7.77 38.33
CA VAL A 289 -23.62 -7.84 39.79
C VAL A 289 -24.87 -8.51 40.34
N LEU A 290 -24.83 -9.83 40.48
CA LEU A 290 -25.74 -10.56 41.36
C LEU A 290 -25.41 -10.14 42.79
N VAL A 291 -26.17 -9.17 43.30
CA VAL A 291 -26.34 -8.94 44.72
C VAL A 291 -27.04 -10.18 45.28
N LEU A 292 -26.29 -11.07 45.92
CA LEU A 292 -26.85 -12.03 46.86
C LEU A 292 -26.82 -11.38 48.24
N GLN A 293 -27.90 -10.66 48.55
CA GLN A 293 -28.35 -10.45 49.92
C GLN A 293 -29.23 -11.65 50.28
N THR A 294 -28.73 -12.51 51.17
CA THR A 294 -29.31 -12.94 52.47
C THR A 294 -28.49 -14.10 53.00
#